data_AF-A0A851HHD9-F1
#
_entry.id   AF-A0A851HHD9-F1
#
_cell.length_a   1.000
_cell.length_b   1.000
_cell.length_c   1.000
_cell.angle_alpha   90.00
_cell.angle_beta   90.00
_cell.angle_gamma   90.00
#
_symmetry.space_group_name_H-M   'P 1'
#
loop_
_entity.id
_entity.type
_entity.pdbx_description
1 polymer ?
#
loop_
_entity_poly.entity_id
_entity_poly.type
_entity_poly.pdbx_seq_one_letter_code
_entity_poly.pdbx_strand_id
1 'polypeptide(L)'
;MITRTAHAPRWARAMMLLIPALWMGLIIGISGIEAPLKFTAPGITIPLGLGIGRRVFFAMNIVEVLLGIALLVALITLRRNHRFQALPYFAKIQRYSAIALAVLVVKTVVIRPLLASHTDAVLGGTSDGGSTTHYFYIAAELILFVVLVMLVLTAVRGLLAPTNSVEPLLTDDGNASSTTPTEH
;
A
#
# COMPACT_ATOMS: atom_id res chain seq x y z
N MET A 1 -0.99 28.07 -24.84
CA MET A 1 -1.40 26.68 -25.07
C MET A 1 -0.63 25.81 -24.06
N ILE A 2 -1.25 25.41 -22.95
CA ILE A 2 -0.57 24.62 -21.91
C ILE A 2 -0.68 23.15 -22.31
N THR A 3 0.42 22.58 -22.81
CA THR A 3 0.55 21.15 -23.07
C THR A 3 0.64 20.40 -21.75
N ARG A 4 -0.51 19.97 -21.22
CA ARG A 4 -0.56 19.00 -20.11
C ARG A 4 0.04 17.69 -20.63
N THR A 5 1.23 17.34 -20.14
CA THR A 5 1.83 16.02 -20.43
C THR A 5 0.82 14.93 -20.04
N ALA A 6 0.36 14.16 -21.01
CA ALA A 6 -0.73 13.17 -20.89
C ALA A 6 -0.38 11.92 -20.06
N HIS A 7 0.70 11.97 -19.29
CA HIS A 7 1.14 10.86 -18.45
C HIS A 7 0.82 11.13 -16.99
N ALA A 8 0.38 10.07 -16.30
CA ALA A 8 0.30 10.13 -14.84
C ALA A 8 1.62 10.63 -14.27
N PRO A 9 1.61 11.63 -13.39
CA PRO A 9 2.83 12.27 -12.96
C PRO A 9 3.70 11.21 -12.27
N ARG A 10 5.00 11.21 -12.60
CA ARG A 10 5.95 10.18 -12.16
C ARG A 10 5.93 9.97 -10.65
N TRP A 11 5.70 11.05 -9.89
CA TRP A 11 5.55 10.99 -8.44
C TRP A 11 4.38 10.10 -7.99
N ALA A 12 3.23 10.11 -8.66
CA ALA A 12 2.06 9.33 -8.24
C ALA A 12 2.31 7.83 -8.44
N ARG A 13 3.03 7.47 -9.53
CA ARG A 13 3.48 6.09 -9.78
C ARG A 13 4.47 5.64 -8.71
N ALA A 14 5.45 6.49 -8.37
CA ALA A 14 6.42 6.22 -7.31
C ALA A 14 5.73 6.05 -5.95
N MET A 15 4.79 6.93 -5.60
CA MET A 15 4.04 6.86 -4.34
C MET A 15 3.21 5.57 -4.22
N MET A 16 2.63 5.09 -5.31
CA MET A 16 1.91 3.81 -5.34
C MET A 16 2.80 2.59 -5.04
N LEU A 17 4.11 2.70 -5.23
CA LEU A 17 5.08 1.66 -4.90
C LEU A 17 5.64 1.86 -3.48
N LEU A 18 6.01 3.10 -3.14
CA LEU A 18 6.70 3.42 -1.89
C LEU A 18 5.77 3.35 -0.68
N ILE A 19 4.55 3.89 -0.77
CA ILE A 19 3.64 3.98 0.38
C ILE A 19 3.28 2.59 0.93
N PRO A 20 2.83 1.62 0.10
CA PRO A 20 2.49 0.29 0.62
C PRO A 20 3.71 -0.43 1.21
N ALA A 21 4.90 -0.26 0.62
CA ALA A 21 6.13 -0.86 1.13
C ALA A 21 6.54 -0.27 2.49
N LEU A 22 6.47 1.05 2.65
CA LEU A 22 6.73 1.72 3.93
C LEU A 22 5.70 1.30 4.99
N TRP A 23 4.43 1.18 4.61
CA TRP A 23 3.37 0.74 5.53
C TRP A 23 3.58 -0.72 5.97
N MET A 24 3.97 -1.61 5.06
CA MET A 24 4.38 -2.97 5.42
C MET A 24 5.55 -2.98 6.40
N GLY A 25 6.58 -2.16 6.17
CA GLY A 25 7.71 -2.01 7.08
C GLY A 25 7.29 -1.54 8.48
N LEU A 26 6.34 -0.60 8.55
CA LEU A 26 5.75 -0.14 9.82
C LEU A 26 5.03 -1.28 10.56
N ILE A 27 4.22 -2.08 9.85
CA ILE A 27 3.49 -3.23 10.45
C ILE A 27 4.49 -4.29 10.96
N ILE A 28 5.50 -4.64 10.16
CA ILE A 28 6.52 -5.62 10.56
C ILE A 28 7.29 -5.11 11.79
N GLY A 29 7.79 -3.87 11.72
CA GLY A 29 8.63 -3.30 12.78
C GLY A 29 7.90 -3.11 14.10
N ILE A 30 6.69 -2.55 14.07
CA ILE A 30 5.94 -2.24 15.30
C ILE A 30 5.13 -3.46 15.75
N SER A 31 4.17 -3.91 14.94
CA SER A 31 3.25 -4.97 15.35
C SER A 31 3.91 -6.35 15.39
N GLY A 32 4.86 -6.61 14.49
CA GLY A 32 5.56 -7.90 14.42
C GLY A 32 6.74 -8.02 15.39
N ILE A 33 7.57 -6.98 15.51
CA ILE A 33 8.84 -7.04 16.25
C ILE A 33 8.73 -6.34 17.61
N GLU A 34 8.38 -5.06 17.66
CA GLU A 34 8.33 -4.28 18.92
C GLU A 34 7.33 -4.86 19.92
N ALA A 35 6.11 -5.16 19.45
CA ALA A 35 5.01 -5.55 20.31
C ALA A 35 5.27 -6.82 21.13
N PRO A 36 5.83 -7.92 20.57
CA PRO A 36 6.22 -9.07 21.37
C PRO A 36 7.54 -8.84 22.13
N LEU A 37 8.54 -8.20 21.51
CA LEU A 37 9.89 -8.10 22.09
C LEU A 37 9.94 -7.24 23.35
N LYS A 38 9.08 -6.24 23.50
CA LYS A 38 9.08 -5.40 24.72
C LYS A 38 8.77 -6.16 26.00
N PHE A 39 8.04 -7.29 25.90
CA PHE A 39 7.70 -8.12 27.05
C PHE A 39 8.80 -9.11 27.43
N THR A 40 9.88 -9.21 26.64
CA THR A 40 11.04 -10.06 26.97
C THR A 40 12.14 -9.30 27.71
N ALA A 41 11.99 -7.99 27.90
CA ALA A 41 13.00 -7.16 28.55
C ALA A 41 13.06 -7.43 30.07
N PRO A 42 14.25 -7.51 30.67
CA PRO A 42 14.38 -7.72 32.11
C PRO A 42 13.76 -6.55 32.89
N GLY A 43 12.96 -6.88 33.92
CA GLY A 43 12.27 -5.89 34.75
C GLY A 43 10.97 -5.33 34.16
N ILE A 44 10.49 -5.83 33.02
CA ILE A 44 9.19 -5.44 32.46
C ILE A 44 8.03 -6.04 33.26
N THR A 45 6.99 -5.24 33.50
CA THR A 45 5.71 -5.71 34.06
C THR A 45 4.60 -5.58 33.02
N ILE A 46 3.52 -6.35 33.17
CA ILE A 46 2.37 -6.30 32.24
C ILE A 46 1.79 -4.87 32.14
N PRO A 47 1.49 -4.16 33.25
CA PRO A 47 0.98 -2.79 33.18
C PRO A 47 1.93 -1.82 32.46
N LEU A 48 3.24 -1.95 32.69
CA LEU A 48 4.24 -1.11 32.04
C LEU A 48 4.31 -1.39 30.54
N GLY A 49 4.34 -2.66 30.13
CA GLY A 49 4.34 -3.04 28.72
C GLY A 49 3.06 -2.64 27.98
N LEU A 50 1.90 -2.71 28.63
CA LEU A 50 0.62 -2.21 28.10
C LEU A 50 0.63 -0.68 27.95
N GLY A 51 1.15 0.05 28.93
CA GLY A 51 1.30 1.51 28.88
C GLY A 51 2.19 1.98 27.73
N ILE A 52 3.33 1.32 27.52
CA ILE A 52 4.22 1.56 26.36
C ILE A 52 3.47 1.24 25.07
N GLY A 53 2.84 0.07 24.98
CA GLY A 53 2.06 -0.35 23.83
C GLY A 53 1.01 0.66 23.41
N ARG A 54 0.22 1.19 24.35
CA ARG A 54 -0.81 2.20 24.06
C ARG A 54 -0.23 3.41 23.31
N ARG A 55 0.93 3.92 23.72
CA ARG A 55 1.55 5.08 23.07
C ARG A 55 2.14 4.75 21.72
N VAL A 56 2.88 3.64 21.62
CA VAL A 56 3.50 3.19 20.36
C VAL A 56 2.43 2.92 19.31
N PHE A 57 1.38 2.18 19.65
CA PHE A 57 0.27 1.92 18.73
C PHE A 57 -0.48 3.20 18.39
N PHE A 58 -0.68 4.15 19.31
CA PHE A 58 -1.28 5.44 18.98
C PHE A 58 -0.46 6.22 17.95
N ALA A 59 0.86 6.31 18.13
CA ALA A 59 1.75 6.95 17.17
C ALA A 59 1.72 6.21 15.81
N MET A 60 1.78 4.88 15.82
CA MET A 60 1.62 4.05 14.63
C MET A 60 0.32 4.39 13.90
N ASN A 61 -0.81 4.57 14.60
CA ASN A 61 -2.09 4.92 13.98
C ASN A 61 -1.99 6.19 13.16
N ILE A 62 -1.38 7.22 13.73
CA ILE A 62 -1.25 8.52 13.07
C ILE A 62 -0.47 8.32 11.78
N VAL A 63 0.63 7.58 11.83
CA VAL A 63 1.42 7.25 10.64
C VAL A 63 0.62 6.43 9.62
N GLU A 64 -0.13 5.40 10.05
CA GLU A 64 -1.00 4.61 9.17
C GLU A 64 -2.04 5.49 8.47
N VAL A 65 -2.66 6.42 9.19
CA VAL A 65 -3.64 7.37 8.63
C VAL A 65 -3.00 8.31 7.62
N LEU A 66 -1.81 8.87 7.93
CA LEU A 66 -1.08 9.72 7.00
C LEU A 66 -0.69 8.97 5.72
N LEU A 67 -0.21 7.72 5.84
CA LEU A 67 0.08 6.85 4.70
C LEU A 67 -1.19 6.53 3.91
N GLY A 68 -2.32 6.28 4.57
CA GLY A 68 -3.62 6.06 3.95
C GLY A 68 -4.09 7.27 3.13
N ILE A 69 -3.98 8.48 3.69
CA ILE A 69 -4.31 9.72 2.99
C ILE A 69 -3.40 9.91 1.77
N ALA A 70 -2.09 9.73 1.93
CA ALA A 70 -1.13 9.84 0.83
C ALA A 70 -1.42 8.81 -0.29
N LEU A 71 -1.78 7.57 0.08
CA LEU A 71 -2.16 6.52 -0.86
C LEU A 71 -3.43 6.91 -1.63
N LEU A 72 -4.43 7.46 -0.94
CA LEU A 72 -5.67 7.93 -1.57
C LEU A 72 -5.41 9.06 -2.56
N VAL A 73 -4.55 10.03 -2.22
CA VAL A 73 -4.15 11.13 -3.12
C VAL A 73 -3.44 10.58 -4.37
N ALA A 74 -2.51 9.63 -4.19
CA ALA A 74 -1.84 8.97 -5.31
C ALA A 74 -2.85 8.21 -6.21
N LEU A 75 -3.83 7.53 -5.61
CA LEU A 75 -4.87 6.78 -6.33
C LEU A 75 -5.78 7.68 -7.16
N ILE A 76 -6.25 8.78 -6.57
CA ILE A 76 -7.11 9.76 -7.25
C ILE A 76 -6.36 10.39 -8.43
N THR A 77 -5.08 10.70 -8.23
CA THR A 77 -4.20 11.24 -9.29
C THR A 77 -4.02 10.24 -10.42
N LEU A 78 -3.82 8.96 -10.10
CA LEU A 78 -3.69 7.90 -11.10
C LEU A 78 -5.01 7.69 -11.87
N ARG A 79 -6.15 7.69 -11.17
CA ARG A 79 -7.48 7.54 -11.76
C ARG A 79 -7.83 8.63 -12.76
N ARG A 80 -7.50 9.89 -12.45
CA ARG A 80 -7.74 11.03 -13.37
C ARG A 80 -7.02 10.85 -14.71
N ASN A 81 -5.82 10.29 -14.68
CA ASN A 81 -5.02 10.06 -15.88
C ASN A 81 -5.41 8.77 -16.62
N HIS A 82 -5.94 7.76 -15.91
CA HIS A 82 -6.49 6.54 -16.54
C HIS A 82 -7.61 6.85 -17.54
N ARG A 83 -8.32 7.97 -17.36
CA ARG A 83 -9.37 8.39 -18.32
C ARG A 83 -8.82 8.72 -19.71
N PHE A 84 -7.51 8.99 -19.81
CA PHE A 84 -6.84 9.37 -21.05
C PHE A 84 -5.85 8.29 -21.55
N GLN A 85 -5.42 7.37 -20.67
CA GLN A 85 -4.51 6.28 -21.00
C GLN A 85 -4.89 5.04 -20.19
N ALA A 86 -5.21 3.92 -20.84
CA ALA A 86 -5.52 2.68 -20.13
C ALA A 86 -4.26 2.18 -19.40
N LEU A 87 -4.33 1.98 -18.08
CA LEU A 87 -3.26 1.32 -17.34
C LEU A 87 -3.62 -0.15 -17.12
N PRO A 88 -2.72 -1.08 -17.44
CA PRO A 88 -2.93 -2.48 -17.11
C PRO A 88 -3.06 -2.65 -15.59
N TYR A 89 -3.93 -3.57 -15.17
CA TYR A 89 -4.17 -3.89 -13.75
C TYR A 89 -4.74 -2.76 -12.87
N PHE A 90 -5.15 -1.62 -13.43
CA PHE A 90 -5.68 -0.49 -12.65
C PHE A 90 -6.87 -0.86 -11.76
N ALA A 91 -7.79 -1.70 -12.25
CA ALA A 91 -8.92 -2.18 -11.45
C ALA A 91 -8.49 -2.97 -10.21
N LYS A 92 -7.38 -3.73 -10.29
CA LYS A 92 -6.83 -4.46 -9.13
C LYS A 92 -6.16 -3.49 -8.15
N ILE A 93 -5.38 -2.53 -8.63
CA ILE A 93 -4.77 -1.48 -7.81
C ILE A 93 -5.86 -0.74 -7.03
N GLN A 94 -6.91 -0.27 -7.71
CA GLN A 94 -8.03 0.41 -7.08
C GLN A 94 -8.72 -0.46 -6.02
N ARG A 95 -8.95 -1.75 -6.31
CA ARG A 95 -9.57 -2.68 -5.37
C ARG A 95 -8.72 -2.88 -4.12
N TYR A 96 -7.42 -3.16 -4.26
CA TYR A 96 -6.55 -3.39 -3.11
C TYR A 96 -6.34 -2.12 -2.28
N SER A 97 -6.20 -0.95 -2.92
CA SER A 97 -6.17 0.33 -2.19
C SER A 97 -7.48 0.57 -1.42
N ALA A 98 -8.64 0.29 -2.02
CA ALA A 98 -9.92 0.45 -1.33
C ALA A 98 -10.06 -0.49 -0.13
N ILE A 99 -9.64 -1.75 -0.26
CA ILE A 99 -9.65 -2.71 0.86
C ILE A 99 -8.69 -2.25 1.96
N ALA A 100 -7.47 -1.83 1.63
CA ALA A 100 -6.50 -1.34 2.62
C ALA A 100 -7.04 -0.15 3.42
N LEU A 101 -7.66 0.82 2.73
CA LEU A 101 -8.29 1.98 3.37
C LEU A 101 -9.49 1.59 4.23
N ALA A 102 -10.33 0.64 3.77
CA ALA A 102 -11.46 0.15 4.55
C ALA A 102 -10.99 -0.56 5.84
N VAL A 103 -9.96 -1.41 5.74
CA VAL A 103 -9.37 -2.07 6.91
C VAL A 103 -8.77 -1.05 7.88
N LEU A 104 -8.06 -0.02 7.38
CA LEU A 104 -7.55 1.07 8.22
C LEU A 104 -8.69 1.78 8.98
N VAL A 105 -9.80 2.09 8.32
CA VAL A 105 -10.96 2.73 8.96
C VAL A 105 -11.54 1.83 10.05
N VAL A 106 -11.75 0.54 9.76
CA VAL A 106 -12.27 -0.43 10.74
C VAL A 106 -11.31 -0.57 11.94
N LYS A 107 -10.00 -0.70 11.69
CA LYS A 107 -8.97 -0.72 12.75
C LYS A 107 -9.05 0.52 13.62
N THR A 108 -9.16 1.69 13.00
CA THR A 108 -9.12 2.99 13.69
C THR A 108 -10.38 3.27 14.51
N VAL A 109 -11.55 3.00 13.93
CA VAL A 109 -12.85 3.42 14.50
C VAL A 109 -13.45 2.34 15.39
N VAL A 110 -13.21 1.06 15.12
CA VAL A 110 -13.87 -0.05 15.83
C VAL A 110 -12.90 -0.77 16.76
N ILE A 111 -11.78 -1.26 16.20
CA ILE A 111 -10.90 -2.18 16.94
C ILE A 111 -10.14 -1.43 18.03
N ARG A 112 -9.60 -0.24 17.73
CA ARG A 112 -8.80 0.54 18.68
C ARG A 112 -9.56 1.01 19.93
N PRO A 113 -10.76 1.61 19.83
CA PRO A 113 -11.52 1.99 21.02
C PRO A 113 -11.83 0.79 21.92
N LEU A 114 -12.12 -0.37 21.32
CA LEU A 114 -12.40 -1.59 22.05
C LEU A 114 -11.14 -2.13 22.75
N LEU A 115 -9.96 -2.04 22.13
CA LEU A 115 -8.69 -2.37 22.79
C LEU A 115 -8.36 -1.42 23.94
N ALA A 116 -8.66 -0.13 23.78
CA ALA A 116 -8.39 0.88 24.79
C ALA A 116 -9.22 0.62 26.07
N SER A 117 -10.51 0.33 25.94
CA SER A 117 -11.36 0.03 27.10
C SER A 117 -10.91 -1.22 27.86
N HIS A 118 -10.49 -2.28 27.15
CA HIS A 118 -9.91 -3.47 27.78
C HIS A 118 -8.59 -3.16 28.50
N THR A 119 -7.72 -2.36 27.87
CA THR A 119 -6.44 -1.97 28.49
C THR A 119 -6.67 -1.14 29.76
N ASP A 120 -7.66 -0.23 29.74
CA ASP A 120 -8.02 0.58 30.90
C ASP A 120 -8.56 -0.28 32.06
N ALA A 121 -9.31 -1.35 31.77
CA ALA A 121 -9.78 -2.31 32.79
C ALA A 121 -8.62 -3.10 33.44
N VAL A 122 -7.65 -3.56 32.64
CA VAL A 122 -6.45 -4.24 33.18
C VAL A 122 -5.62 -3.28 34.04
N LEU A 123 -5.43 -2.04 33.60
CA LEU A 123 -4.71 -1.02 34.37
C LEU A 123 -5.45 -0.59 35.64
N GLY A 124 -6.78 -0.67 35.65
CA GLY A 124 -7.62 -0.45 36.82
C GLY A 124 -7.68 -1.63 37.81
N GLY A 125 -7.02 -2.76 37.50
CA GLY A 125 -7.01 -3.95 38.34
C GLY A 125 -8.31 -4.75 38.34
N THR A 126 -9.20 -4.53 37.37
CA THR A 126 -10.52 -5.19 37.29
C THR A 126 -10.55 -6.39 36.34
N SER A 127 -9.45 -6.71 35.67
CA SER A 127 -9.32 -7.88 34.80
C SER A 127 -7.87 -8.39 34.76
N ASP A 128 -7.69 -9.71 34.79
CA ASP A 128 -6.37 -10.37 34.77
C ASP A 128 -5.70 -10.38 33.38
N GLY A 129 -6.35 -9.81 32.36
CA GLY A 129 -5.81 -9.67 31.02
C GLY A 129 -6.10 -10.88 30.12
N GLY A 130 -6.24 -10.60 28.81
CA GLY A 130 -6.64 -11.57 27.80
C GLY A 130 -8.06 -11.34 27.30
N SER A 131 -8.19 -10.90 26.05
CA SER A 131 -9.48 -10.68 25.40
C SER A 131 -9.43 -11.23 23.98
N THR A 132 -10.51 -11.85 23.52
CA THR A 132 -10.71 -12.29 22.12
C THR A 132 -10.53 -11.13 21.13
N THR A 133 -10.71 -9.88 21.58
CA THR A 133 -10.47 -8.67 20.79
C THR A 133 -9.03 -8.55 20.28
N HIS A 134 -8.05 -9.11 21.00
CA HIS A 134 -6.65 -9.10 20.54
C HIS A 134 -6.46 -9.91 19.25
N TYR A 135 -7.17 -11.02 19.09
CA TYR A 135 -7.13 -11.82 17.85
C TYR A 135 -7.75 -11.09 16.67
N PHE A 136 -8.82 -10.32 16.88
CA PHE A 136 -9.41 -9.48 15.83
C PHE A 136 -8.43 -8.41 15.34
N TYR A 137 -7.64 -7.82 16.25
CA TYR A 137 -6.56 -6.90 15.88
C TYR A 137 -5.51 -7.60 15.01
N ILE A 138 -4.98 -8.75 15.46
CA ILE A 138 -3.99 -9.53 14.70
C ILE A 138 -4.53 -9.92 13.31
N ALA A 139 -5.79 -10.37 13.23
CA ALA A 139 -6.42 -10.73 11.96
C ALA A 139 -6.54 -9.52 11.01
N ALA A 140 -6.97 -8.36 11.52
CA ALA A 140 -7.05 -7.14 10.71
C ALA A 140 -5.66 -6.68 10.24
N GLU A 141 -4.64 -6.79 11.11
CA GLU A 141 -3.24 -6.53 10.78
C GLU A 141 -2.76 -7.41 9.61
N LEU A 142 -3.02 -8.72 9.71
CA LEU A 142 -2.60 -9.70 8.73
C LEU A 142 -3.31 -9.49 7.38
N ILE A 143 -4.62 -9.21 7.41
CA ILE A 143 -5.39 -8.85 6.21
C ILE A 143 -4.80 -7.62 5.55
N LEU A 144 -4.55 -6.55 6.33
CA LEU A 144 -3.95 -5.32 5.80
C LEU A 144 -2.59 -5.60 5.17
N PHE A 145 -1.74 -6.37 5.85
CA PHE A 145 -0.42 -6.74 5.34
C PHE A 145 -0.50 -7.49 4.01
N VAL A 146 -1.33 -8.53 3.91
CA VAL A 146 -1.52 -9.31 2.67
C VAL A 146 -2.06 -8.42 1.54
N VAL A 147 -3.01 -7.53 1.84
CA VAL A 147 -3.55 -6.59 0.86
C VAL A 147 -2.49 -5.61 0.36
N LEU A 148 -1.61 -5.12 1.24
CA LEU A 148 -0.50 -4.25 0.85
C LEU A 148 0.52 -4.99 -0.04
N VAL A 149 0.84 -6.25 0.27
CA VAL A 149 1.68 -7.10 -0.59
C VAL A 149 1.06 -7.23 -1.99
N MET A 150 -0.24 -7.54 -2.07
CA MET A 150 -0.95 -7.66 -3.34
C MET A 150 -0.99 -6.32 -4.10
N LEU A 151 -1.13 -5.21 -3.38
CA LEU A 151 -1.07 -3.88 -3.96
C LEU A 151 0.30 -3.59 -4.57
N VAL A 152 1.41 -3.88 -3.87
CA VAL A 152 2.77 -3.72 -4.42
C VAL A 152 2.96 -4.58 -5.66
N LEU A 153 2.60 -5.87 -5.61
CA LEU A 153 2.78 -6.79 -6.73
C LEU A 153 2.00 -6.37 -7.97
N THR A 154 0.78 -5.86 -7.79
CA THR A 154 -0.03 -5.34 -8.92
C THR A 154 0.43 -3.98 -9.38
N ALA A 155 0.90 -3.12 -8.48
CA ALA A 155 1.51 -1.84 -8.82
C ALA A 155 2.79 -2.05 -9.66
N VAL A 156 3.70 -2.95 -9.27
CA VAL A 156 4.90 -3.27 -10.05
C VAL A 156 4.52 -3.77 -11.45
N ARG A 157 3.61 -4.75 -11.54
CA ARG A 157 3.16 -5.29 -12.83
C ARG A 157 2.41 -4.28 -13.72
N GLY A 158 1.71 -3.31 -13.13
CA GLY A 158 0.92 -2.33 -13.87
C GLY A 158 1.68 -1.05 -14.23
N LEU A 159 2.66 -0.65 -13.41
CA LEU A 159 3.34 0.64 -13.50
C LEU A 159 4.78 0.54 -14.02
N LEU A 160 5.43 -0.63 -13.87
CA LEU A 160 6.81 -0.88 -14.30
C LEU A 160 6.91 -1.86 -15.49
N ALA A 161 5.80 -2.41 -16.00
CA ALA A 161 5.84 -3.31 -17.15
C ALA A 161 6.45 -2.59 -18.38
N PRO A 162 7.39 -3.23 -19.10
CA PRO A 162 7.94 -2.67 -20.33
C PRO A 162 6.82 -2.45 -21.35
N THR A 163 6.79 -1.26 -21.95
CA THR A 163 6.04 -1.07 -23.20
C THR A 163 6.67 -1.98 -24.23
N ASN A 164 5.95 -2.99 -24.73
CA ASN A 164 6.39 -3.72 -25.92
C ASN A 164 6.47 -2.67 -27.04
N SER A 165 7.68 -2.20 -27.35
CA SER A 165 7.92 -1.47 -28.58
C SER A 165 7.66 -2.46 -29.70
N VAL A 166 6.48 -2.36 -30.30
CA VAL A 166 6.26 -2.93 -31.63
C VAL A 166 7.18 -2.13 -32.53
N GLU A 167 8.41 -2.61 -32.71
CA GLU A 167 9.24 -2.23 -33.85
C GLU A 167 8.38 -2.58 -35.07
N PRO A 168 7.98 -1.62 -35.91
CA PRO A 168 7.41 -1.98 -37.19
C PRO A 168 8.52 -2.78 -37.89
N LEU A 169 8.28 -4.07 -38.10
CA LEU A 169 9.05 -4.86 -39.05
C LEU A 169 9.16 -3.99 -40.31
N LEU A 170 10.34 -3.45 -40.56
CA LEU A 170 10.69 -2.93 -41.87
C LEU A 170 10.39 -4.08 -42.81
N THR A 171 9.31 -3.94 -43.57
CA THR A 171 8.99 -4.85 -44.65
C THR A 171 10.19 -4.80 -45.57
N ASP A 172 10.91 -5.91 -45.57
CA ASP A 172 11.89 -6.27 -46.57
C ASP A 172 11.14 -6.43 -47.91
N ASP A 173 10.82 -5.31 -48.55
CA ASP A 173 10.30 -5.29 -49.91
C ASP A 173 11.47 -5.24 -50.88
N GLY A 174 12.27 -6.30 -50.86
CA GLY A 174 13.04 -6.67 -52.03
C GLY A 174 12.09 -7.08 -53.16
N ASN A 175 11.78 -6.19 -54.11
CA ASN A 175 11.54 -6.62 -55.49
C ASN A 175 11.65 -5.49 -56.55
N ALA A 176 12.64 -5.68 -57.42
CA ALA A 176 12.62 -5.49 -58.87
C ALA A 176 12.30 -4.13 -59.55
N SER A 177 13.30 -3.75 -60.34
CA SER A 177 13.21 -3.35 -61.75
C SER A 177 12.79 -1.92 -62.11
N SER A 178 13.78 -1.12 -62.51
CA SER A 178 13.85 -0.60 -63.90
C SER A 178 15.23 0.03 -64.13
N THR A 179 16.08 -0.73 -64.79
CA THR A 179 17.33 -0.26 -65.39
C THR A 179 17.01 0.48 -66.70
N THR A 180 17.47 1.74 -66.75
CA THR A 180 18.04 2.48 -67.89
C THR A 180 17.11 2.99 -69.02
N PRO A 181 17.10 4.31 -69.30
CA PRO A 181 16.70 4.86 -70.58
C PRO A 181 17.89 4.83 -71.57
N THR A 182 17.69 4.35 -72.80
CA THR A 182 18.65 4.56 -73.89
C THR A 182 17.93 5.22 -75.07
N GLU A 183 18.51 6.35 -75.48
CA GLU A 183 18.24 7.14 -76.67
C GLU A 183 18.59 6.36 -77.95
N HIS A 184 17.73 6.50 -78.97
CA HIS A 184 18.01 6.83 -80.38
C HIS A 184 16.92 6.29 -81.33
#